data_AF-A0A0G0M981-F1
#
_entry.id   AF-A0A0G0M981-F1
#
_cell.length_a   1.000
_cell.length_b   1.000
_cell.length_c   1.000
_cell.angle_alpha   90.00
_cell.angle_beta   90.00
_cell.angle_gamma   90.00
#
_symmetry.space_group_name_H-M   'P 1'
#
loop_
_entity.id
_entity.type
_entity.pdbx_description
1 polymer ?
#
loop_
_entity_poly.entity_id
_entity_poly.type
_entity_poly.pdbx_seq_one_letter_code
_entity_poly.pdbx_strand_id
1 'polypeptide(L)'
;MKLVGEVIKDSRIRKKLSREKLEKLTKIKKEFIENLEENRWEVLPEYPVVVGFVKSIASNLNLEQKNLIALLRRDYPPKVLRINPKPDITEKFTWSPKLSFITGVSLVFIVIVGYLIFQYLSFIKPPELFVEIPEEGQVVSQEKLTVRGKTDPDAAVLVNNQPTIVGEDGIFETEIEIFEGTGEVVVIAKSRSGKETTLSRKIDVELESTRD
;
A
#
# COMPACT_ATOMS: atom_id res chain seq x y z
N MET A 1 63.96 24.61 13.95
CA MET A 1 63.90 24.81 12.48
C MET A 1 62.74 25.74 12.16
N LYS A 2 62.79 26.53 11.09
CA LYS A 2 61.68 27.42 10.72
C LYS A 2 60.50 26.67 10.11
N LEU A 3 59.29 27.17 10.33
CA LEU A 3 58.05 26.71 9.71
C LEU A 3 57.86 27.36 8.33
N VAL A 4 57.04 26.74 7.47
CA VAL A 4 56.71 27.26 6.13
C VAL A 4 56.12 28.66 6.17
N GLY A 5 55.22 28.95 7.12
CA GLY A 5 54.63 30.28 7.33
C GLY A 5 55.66 31.35 7.69
N GLU A 6 56.61 31.01 8.56
CA GLU A 6 57.71 31.90 8.96
C GLU A 6 58.66 32.20 7.79
N VAL A 7 58.99 31.18 7.00
CA VAL A 7 59.85 31.34 5.81
C VAL A 7 59.19 32.26 4.76
N ILE A 8 57.86 32.18 4.60
CA ILE A 8 57.09 33.09 3.75
C ILE A 8 57.10 34.51 4.32
N LYS A 9 56.75 34.66 5.61
CA LYS A 9 56.68 35.94 6.32
C LYS A 9 58.01 36.70 6.28
N ASP A 10 59.10 36.02 6.63
CA ASP A 10 60.47 36.56 6.56
C ASP A 10 60.84 37.03 5.16
N SER A 11 60.50 36.22 4.14
CA SER A 11 60.84 36.53 2.75
C SER A 11 60.03 37.71 2.20
N ARG A 12 58.76 37.81 2.61
CA ARG A 12 57.90 38.96 2.30
C ARG A 12 58.43 40.25 2.96
N ILE A 13 58.83 40.18 4.23
CA ILE A 13 59.39 41.32 4.97
C ILE A 13 60.74 41.76 4.37
N ARG A 14 61.65 40.82 4.05
CA ARG A 14 62.92 41.13 3.36
C ARG A 14 62.72 41.85 2.03
N LYS A 15 61.70 41.47 1.26
CA LYS A 15 61.31 42.15 0.00
C LYS A 15 60.49 43.44 0.20
N LYS A 16 60.26 43.89 1.45
CA LYS A 16 59.44 45.07 1.81
C LYS A 16 58.03 45.03 1.17
N LEU A 17 57.41 43.85 1.15
CA LEU A 17 56.06 43.66 0.61
C LEU A 17 55.01 43.65 1.73
N SER A 18 53.93 44.39 1.57
CA SER A 18 52.73 44.24 2.40
C SER A 18 51.93 43.00 1.97
N ARG A 19 50.97 42.55 2.79
CA ARG A 19 50.12 41.40 2.46
C ARG A 19 49.20 41.72 1.28
N GLU A 20 48.69 42.94 1.21
CA GLU A 20 47.86 43.48 0.12
C GLU A 20 48.66 43.59 -1.20
N LYS A 21 49.95 43.94 -1.12
CA LYS A 21 50.84 43.95 -2.30
C LYS A 21 51.10 42.54 -2.81
N LEU A 22 51.29 41.56 -1.92
CA LEU A 22 51.46 40.15 -2.29
C LEU A 22 50.15 39.53 -2.82
N GLU A 23 48.99 39.91 -2.29
CA GLU A 23 47.66 39.58 -2.81
C GLU A 23 47.47 40.09 -4.25
N LYS A 24 47.81 41.36 -4.54
CA LYS A 24 47.71 41.92 -5.90
C LYS A 24 48.58 41.16 -6.93
N LEU A 25 49.75 40.67 -6.50
CA LEU A 25 50.70 39.91 -7.32
C LEU A 25 50.27 38.44 -7.53
N THR A 26 49.87 37.76 -6.45
CA THR A 26 49.57 36.30 -6.46
C THR A 26 48.10 35.97 -6.77
N LYS A 27 47.21 36.96 -6.68
CA LYS A 27 45.74 36.84 -6.68
C LYS A 27 45.14 36.01 -5.53
N ILE A 28 45.94 35.71 -4.51
CA ILE A 28 45.51 35.02 -3.29
C ILE A 28 45.03 36.09 -2.29
N LYS A 29 43.81 35.93 -1.75
CA LYS A 29 43.26 36.87 -0.76
C LYS A 29 44.23 37.07 0.42
N LYS A 30 44.35 38.31 0.92
CA LYS A 30 45.24 38.66 2.06
C LYS A 30 45.03 37.76 3.28
N GLU A 31 43.79 37.36 3.54
CA GLU A 31 43.37 36.48 4.64
C GLU A 31 44.05 35.10 4.55
N PHE A 32 44.13 34.51 3.36
CA PHE A 32 44.81 33.24 3.16
C PHE A 32 46.33 33.37 3.26
N ILE A 33 46.91 34.49 2.82
CA ILE A 33 48.34 34.78 2.99
C ILE A 33 48.67 34.91 4.49
N GLU A 34 47.86 35.64 5.24
CA GLU A 34 47.98 35.81 6.69
C GLU A 34 47.83 34.48 7.45
N ASN A 35 46.77 33.71 7.14
CA ASN A 35 46.56 32.39 7.74
C ASN A 35 47.69 31.40 7.41
N LEU A 36 48.31 31.51 6.23
CA LEU A 36 49.48 30.70 5.85
C LEU A 36 50.77 31.14 6.57
N GLU A 37 50.99 32.45 6.75
CA GLU A 37 52.12 32.98 7.54
C GLU A 37 52.05 32.57 9.02
N GLU A 38 50.84 32.43 9.54
CA GLU A 38 50.56 32.12 10.95
C GLU A 38 50.10 30.67 11.17
N ASN A 39 50.31 29.80 10.17
CA ASN A 39 50.06 28.35 10.18
C ASN A 39 48.64 27.95 10.65
N ARG A 40 47.62 28.78 10.39
CA ARG A 40 46.20 28.51 10.71
C ARG A 40 45.56 27.59 9.67
N TRP A 41 45.93 26.31 9.73
CA TRP A 41 45.53 25.27 8.77
C TRP A 41 44.02 24.99 8.68
N GLU A 42 43.26 25.30 9.74
CA GLU A 42 41.81 25.05 9.77
C GLU A 42 41.03 25.98 8.84
N VAL A 43 41.43 27.25 8.77
CA VAL A 43 40.79 28.29 7.94
C VAL A 43 41.29 28.24 6.48
N LEU A 44 42.38 27.52 6.21
CA LEU A 44 42.90 27.34 4.88
C LEU A 44 42.08 26.31 4.07
N PRO A 45 41.92 26.52 2.74
CA PRO A 45 41.26 25.57 1.85
C PRO A 45 41.94 24.18 1.80
N GLU A 46 41.39 23.28 1.00
CA GLU A 46 41.93 21.94 0.86
C GLU A 46 43.38 21.91 0.40
N TYR A 47 44.13 20.91 0.88
CA TYR A 47 45.58 20.80 0.70
C TYR A 47 46.08 21.03 -0.75
N PRO A 48 45.43 20.51 -1.82
CA PRO A 48 45.86 20.80 -3.21
C PRO A 48 45.83 22.30 -3.56
N VAL A 49 44.88 23.05 -3.02
CA VAL A 49 44.75 24.51 -3.21
C VAL A 49 45.87 25.24 -2.46
N VAL A 50 46.18 24.82 -1.23
CA VAL A 50 47.28 25.39 -0.42
C VAL A 50 48.64 25.14 -1.08
N VAL A 51 48.84 23.98 -1.71
CA VAL A 51 50.02 23.70 -2.55
C VAL A 51 50.11 24.68 -3.73
N GLY A 52 48.97 25.02 -4.35
CA GLY A 52 48.89 26.05 -5.39
C GLY A 52 49.27 27.44 -4.88
N PHE A 53 48.77 27.83 -3.70
CA PHE A 53 49.12 29.09 -3.05
C PHE A 53 50.63 29.18 -2.76
N VAL A 54 51.22 28.14 -2.17
CA VAL A 54 52.65 28.08 -1.85
C VAL A 54 53.53 28.15 -3.11
N LYS A 55 53.12 27.53 -4.23
CA LYS A 55 53.81 27.66 -5.53
C LYS A 55 53.81 29.10 -6.05
N SER A 56 52.64 29.75 -6.06
CA SER A 56 52.48 31.14 -6.51
C SER A 56 53.29 32.12 -5.65
N ILE A 57 53.24 31.95 -4.33
CA ILE A 57 54.01 32.75 -3.37
C ILE A 57 55.51 32.53 -3.55
N ALA A 58 55.98 31.29 -3.66
CA ALA A 58 57.39 30.99 -3.90
C ALA A 58 57.91 31.67 -5.17
N SER A 59 57.15 31.61 -6.27
CA SER A 59 57.54 32.23 -7.54
C SER A 59 57.63 33.76 -7.44
N ASN A 60 56.72 34.42 -6.71
CA ASN A 60 56.75 35.87 -6.51
C ASN A 60 57.81 36.33 -5.49
N LEU A 61 58.16 35.46 -4.53
CA LEU A 61 59.18 35.72 -3.52
C LEU A 61 60.60 35.25 -3.93
N ASN A 62 60.78 34.72 -5.15
CA ASN A 62 62.03 34.11 -5.65
C ASN A 62 62.58 33.03 -4.70
N LEU A 63 61.69 32.20 -4.15
CA LEU A 63 62.03 31.05 -3.32
C LEU A 63 61.99 29.78 -4.17
N GLU A 64 62.83 28.81 -3.85
CA GLU A 64 62.77 27.50 -4.52
C GLU A 64 61.45 26.79 -4.16
N GLN A 65 60.59 26.61 -5.16
CA GLN A 65 59.25 26.01 -4.97
C GLN A 65 59.33 24.63 -4.33
N LYS A 66 60.29 23.80 -4.74
CA LYS A 66 60.47 22.42 -4.25
C LYS A 66 60.73 22.39 -2.75
N ASN A 67 61.62 23.25 -2.24
CA ASN A 67 61.93 23.35 -0.81
C ASN A 67 60.73 23.88 -0.01
N LEU A 68 60.03 24.90 -0.52
CA LEU A 68 58.88 25.47 0.20
C LEU A 68 57.69 24.50 0.24
N ILE A 69 57.48 23.70 -0.81
CA ILE A 69 56.50 22.60 -0.83
C ILE A 69 56.93 21.46 0.11
N ALA A 70 58.22 21.17 0.25
CA ALA A 70 58.72 20.18 1.20
C ALA A 70 58.48 20.63 2.66
N LEU A 71 58.68 21.92 2.96
CA LEU A 71 58.30 22.50 4.26
C LEU A 71 56.77 22.43 4.48
N LEU A 72 55.96 22.79 3.48
CA LEU A 72 54.50 22.65 3.56
C LEU A 72 54.08 21.19 3.86
N ARG A 73 54.68 20.20 3.19
CA ARG A 73 54.40 18.76 3.43
C ARG A 73 54.73 18.31 4.84
N ARG A 74 55.72 18.93 5.49
CA ARG A 74 56.11 18.64 6.88
C ARG A 74 55.16 19.32 7.89
N ASP A 75 54.76 20.56 7.61
CA ASP A 75 54.06 21.42 8.56
C ASP A 75 52.52 21.33 8.46
N TYR A 76 51.98 20.86 7.34
CA TYR A 76 50.54 20.74 7.12
C TYR A 76 49.97 19.46 7.76
N PRO A 77 48.97 19.55 8.67
CA PRO A 77 48.40 18.39 9.33
C PRO A 77 47.56 17.54 8.36
N PRO A 78 47.56 16.19 8.47
CA PRO A 78 46.82 15.32 7.58
C PRO A 78 45.30 15.51 7.75
N LYS A 79 44.66 16.20 6.78
CA LYS A 79 43.19 16.25 6.65
C LYS A 79 42.70 15.05 5.82
N VAL A 80 41.70 14.32 6.34
CA VAL A 80 41.05 13.21 5.61
C VAL A 80 40.03 13.76 4.60
N LEU A 81 40.41 13.79 3.32
CA LEU A 81 39.50 14.15 2.22
C LEU A 81 38.44 13.06 2.06
N ARG A 82 37.19 13.35 2.44
CA ARG A 82 36.04 12.47 2.17
C ARG A 82 35.61 12.62 0.70
N ILE A 83 36.33 11.96 -0.19
CA ILE A 83 36.14 12.02 -1.66
C ILE A 83 34.86 11.31 -2.13
N ASN A 84 34.13 10.62 -1.23
CA ASN A 84 32.87 9.97 -1.58
C ASN A 84 31.69 10.92 -1.35
N PRO A 85 31.16 11.63 -2.37
CA PRO A 85 29.83 12.23 -2.24
C PRO A 85 28.86 11.10 -1.93
N LYS A 86 28.00 11.29 -0.91
CA LYS A 86 26.87 10.37 -0.76
C LYS A 86 26.05 10.48 -2.05
N PRO A 87 25.77 9.38 -2.77
CA PRO A 87 24.93 9.48 -3.95
C PRO A 87 23.57 10.00 -3.51
N ASP A 88 23.12 11.10 -4.10
CA ASP A 88 21.80 11.69 -3.83
C ASP A 88 20.73 10.90 -4.62
N ILE A 89 20.72 9.59 -4.39
CA ILE A 89 19.72 8.65 -4.89
C ILE A 89 18.45 8.87 -4.08
N THR A 90 17.70 9.90 -4.46
CA THR A 90 16.27 9.94 -4.15
C THR A 90 15.64 8.66 -4.71
N GLU A 91 15.21 7.75 -3.83
CA GLU A 91 14.56 6.48 -4.20
C GLU A 91 13.18 6.76 -4.79
N LYS A 92 13.16 7.17 -6.06
CA LYS A 92 11.94 7.32 -6.83
C LYS A 92 11.47 5.93 -7.23
N PHE A 93 10.28 5.56 -6.75
CA PHE A 93 9.61 4.34 -7.17
C PHE A 93 9.53 4.27 -8.70
N THR A 94 10.09 3.21 -9.27
CA THR A 94 10.06 2.95 -10.71
C THR A 94 9.24 1.70 -10.99
N TRP A 95 8.24 1.85 -11.87
CA TRP A 95 7.37 0.75 -12.25
C TRP A 95 8.13 -0.24 -13.15
N SER A 96 8.55 -1.38 -12.60
CA SER A 96 9.31 -2.39 -13.35
C SER A 96 8.39 -3.32 -14.15
N PRO A 97 8.86 -3.91 -15.27
CA PRO A 97 8.07 -4.90 -16.03
C PRO A 97 7.67 -6.13 -15.20
N LYS A 98 8.50 -6.53 -14.22
CA LYS A 98 8.19 -7.59 -13.26
C LYS A 98 7.00 -7.19 -12.36
N LEU A 99 6.94 -5.93 -11.94
CA LEU A 99 5.80 -5.42 -11.17
C LEU A 99 4.52 -5.42 -12.01
N SER A 100 4.56 -4.94 -13.27
CA SER A 100 3.41 -5.03 -14.19
C SER A 100 2.84 -6.44 -14.27
N PHE A 101 3.71 -7.43 -14.42
CA PHE A 101 3.34 -8.83 -14.54
C PHE A 101 2.68 -9.35 -13.25
N ILE A 102 3.29 -9.10 -12.09
CA ILE A 102 2.74 -9.49 -10.78
C ILE A 102 1.38 -8.82 -10.55
N THR A 103 1.26 -7.52 -10.80
CA THR A 103 -0.01 -6.78 -10.66
C THR A 103 -1.10 -7.34 -11.57
N GLY A 104 -0.77 -7.67 -12.83
CA GLY A 104 -1.71 -8.28 -13.78
C GLY A 104 -2.18 -9.67 -13.33
N VAL A 105 -1.26 -10.54 -12.91
CA VAL A 105 -1.60 -11.89 -12.41
C VAL A 105 -2.43 -11.81 -11.13
N SER A 106 -2.07 -10.93 -10.18
CA SER A 106 -2.86 -10.70 -8.98
C SER A 106 -4.26 -10.16 -9.28
N LEU A 107 -4.42 -9.26 -10.25
CA LEU A 107 -5.74 -8.76 -10.65
C LEU A 107 -6.63 -9.88 -11.19
N VAL A 108 -6.11 -10.72 -12.10
CA VAL A 108 -6.84 -11.88 -12.63
C VAL A 108 -7.21 -12.86 -11.51
N PHE A 109 -6.27 -13.13 -10.59
CA PHE A 109 -6.52 -13.99 -9.43
C PHE A 109 -7.61 -13.44 -8.51
N ILE A 110 -7.61 -12.12 -8.24
CA ILE A 110 -8.65 -11.45 -7.44
C ILE A 110 -10.02 -11.56 -8.12
N VAL A 111 -10.11 -11.40 -9.45
CA VAL A 111 -11.38 -11.56 -10.19
C VAL A 111 -11.89 -13.00 -10.09
N ILE A 112 -11.02 -14.00 -10.24
CA ILE A 112 -11.40 -15.42 -10.11
C ILE A 112 -11.88 -15.72 -8.68
N VAL A 113 -11.13 -15.31 -7.66
CA VAL A 113 -11.49 -15.53 -6.25
C VAL A 113 -12.79 -14.80 -5.89
N GLY A 114 -12.97 -13.56 -6.35
CA GLY A 114 -14.21 -12.79 -6.15
C GLY A 114 -15.42 -13.47 -6.78
N TYR A 115 -15.28 -13.98 -8.01
CA TYR A 115 -16.33 -14.76 -8.69
C TYR A 115 -16.66 -16.05 -7.92
N LEU A 116 -15.64 -16.81 -7.48
CA LEU A 116 -15.86 -18.05 -6.71
C LEU A 116 -16.54 -17.79 -5.36
N ILE A 117 -16.17 -16.72 -4.65
CA ILE A 117 -16.82 -16.31 -3.41
C ILE A 117 -18.29 -15.92 -3.68
N PHE A 118 -18.54 -15.12 -4.72
CA PHE A 118 -19.91 -14.74 -5.10
C PHE A 118 -20.77 -15.97 -5.46
N GLN A 119 -20.24 -16.88 -6.28
CA GLN A 119 -20.92 -18.11 -6.67
C GLN A 119 -21.22 -19.01 -5.47
N TYR A 120 -20.25 -19.18 -4.57
CA TYR A 120 -20.42 -19.96 -3.34
C TYR A 120 -21.48 -19.33 -2.42
N LEU A 121 -21.42 -18.01 -2.20
CA LEU A 121 -22.43 -17.28 -1.44
C LEU A 121 -23.83 -17.40 -2.05
N SER A 122 -23.96 -17.45 -3.38
CA SER A 122 -25.24 -17.67 -4.03
C SER A 122 -25.76 -19.11 -3.84
N PHE A 123 -24.89 -20.11 -3.82
CA PHE A 123 -25.26 -21.53 -3.65
C PHE A 123 -25.68 -21.89 -2.22
N ILE A 124 -25.17 -21.18 -1.20
CA ILE A 124 -25.50 -21.43 0.21
C ILE A 124 -26.64 -20.55 0.76
N LYS A 125 -27.30 -19.74 -0.07
CA LYS A 125 -28.51 -19.04 0.32
C LYS A 125 -29.66 -20.05 0.51
N PRO A 126 -30.51 -19.88 1.53
CA PRO A 126 -31.77 -20.60 1.60
C PRO A 126 -32.69 -20.12 0.46
N PRO A 127 -33.59 -20.97 -0.05
CA PRO A 127 -34.42 -20.63 -1.18
C PRO A 127 -35.45 -19.56 -0.79
N GLU A 128 -35.77 -18.65 -1.70
CA GLU A 128 -36.89 -17.73 -1.45
C GLU A 128 -38.20 -18.52 -1.39
N LEU A 129 -39.11 -18.17 -0.47
CA LEU A 129 -40.40 -18.84 -0.31
C LEU A 129 -41.48 -17.80 -0.05
N PHE A 130 -42.47 -17.77 -0.93
CA PHE A 130 -43.68 -16.98 -0.83
C PHE A 130 -44.89 -17.92 -0.91
N VAL A 131 -45.82 -17.82 0.03
CA VAL A 131 -47.11 -18.53 0.00
C VAL A 131 -48.19 -17.51 -0.30
N GLU A 132 -48.90 -17.72 -1.40
CA GLU A 132 -50.01 -16.89 -1.89
C GLU A 132 -51.33 -17.39 -1.28
N ILE A 133 -51.52 -18.70 -1.21
CA ILE A 133 -52.70 -19.36 -0.64
C ILE A 133 -52.22 -20.49 0.29
N PRO A 134 -52.70 -20.60 1.54
CA PRO A 134 -53.66 -19.70 2.18
C PRO A 134 -53.06 -18.33 2.56
N GLU A 135 -53.93 -17.32 2.62
CA GLU A 135 -53.62 -16.07 3.31
C GLU A 135 -53.57 -16.29 4.85
N GLU A 136 -52.90 -15.38 5.57
CA GLU A 136 -52.76 -15.48 7.03
C GLU A 136 -54.13 -15.25 7.71
N GLY A 137 -54.66 -16.26 8.40
CA GLY A 137 -56.00 -16.22 8.99
C GLY A 137 -57.12 -16.48 7.99
N GLN A 138 -56.84 -17.13 6.86
CA GLN A 138 -57.88 -17.52 5.91
C GLN A 138 -58.85 -18.52 6.55
N VAL A 139 -60.15 -18.25 6.43
CA VAL A 139 -61.22 -19.19 6.83
C VAL A 139 -61.36 -20.29 5.77
N VAL A 140 -61.37 -21.54 6.20
CA VAL A 140 -61.44 -22.73 5.35
C VAL A 140 -62.60 -23.63 5.80
N SER A 141 -63.62 -23.76 4.95
CA SER A 141 -64.83 -24.56 5.22
C SER A 141 -64.91 -25.87 4.44
N GLN A 142 -63.84 -26.23 3.73
CA GLN A 142 -63.75 -27.44 2.90
C GLN A 142 -62.67 -28.38 3.45
N GLU A 143 -62.91 -29.69 3.37
CA GLU A 143 -61.94 -30.73 3.77
C GLU A 143 -60.64 -30.71 2.94
N LYS A 144 -60.63 -29.97 1.83
CA LYS A 144 -59.47 -29.79 0.96
C LYS A 144 -59.12 -28.33 0.82
N LEU A 145 -57.85 -28.00 1.01
CA LEU A 145 -57.28 -26.68 0.78
C LEU A 145 -56.22 -26.74 -0.31
N THR A 146 -56.36 -25.93 -1.35
CA THR A 146 -55.28 -25.65 -2.29
C THR A 146 -54.24 -24.75 -1.62
N VAL A 147 -53.00 -25.24 -1.52
CA VAL A 147 -51.84 -24.46 -1.08
C VAL A 147 -51.04 -24.11 -2.32
N ARG A 148 -50.84 -22.81 -2.54
CA ARG A 148 -50.17 -22.26 -3.72
C ARG A 148 -49.14 -21.21 -3.32
N GLY A 149 -48.00 -21.23 -4.00
CA GLY A 149 -46.95 -20.27 -3.75
C GLY A 149 -45.86 -20.27 -4.80
N LYS A 150 -44.78 -19.56 -4.49
CA LYS A 150 -43.61 -19.43 -5.34
C LYS A 150 -42.31 -19.64 -4.55
N THR A 151 -41.37 -20.35 -5.15
CA THR A 151 -40.02 -20.57 -4.63
C THR A 151 -39.00 -20.61 -5.78
N ASP A 152 -37.75 -20.95 -5.48
CA ASP A 152 -36.73 -21.21 -6.51
C ASP A 152 -37.08 -22.49 -7.29
N PRO A 153 -37.00 -22.51 -8.64
CA PRO A 153 -37.34 -23.70 -9.45
C PRO A 153 -36.54 -24.97 -9.13
N ASP A 154 -35.36 -24.82 -8.52
CA ASP A 154 -34.47 -25.90 -8.10
C ASP A 154 -34.71 -26.39 -6.65
N ALA A 155 -35.70 -25.84 -5.94
CA ALA A 155 -36.04 -26.21 -4.57
C ALA A 155 -37.07 -27.36 -4.52
N ALA A 156 -36.93 -28.24 -3.53
CA ALA A 156 -37.97 -29.20 -3.15
C ALA A 156 -38.89 -28.55 -2.11
N VAL A 157 -40.20 -28.53 -2.37
CA VAL A 157 -41.20 -28.00 -1.42
C VAL A 157 -41.87 -29.15 -0.68
N LEU A 158 -42.10 -28.97 0.62
CA LEU A 158 -42.96 -29.81 1.44
C LEU A 158 -44.06 -28.96 2.05
N VAL A 159 -45.32 -29.35 1.86
CA VAL A 159 -46.50 -28.73 2.47
C VAL A 159 -47.07 -29.72 3.47
N ASN A 160 -47.15 -29.36 4.77
CA ASN A 160 -47.55 -30.26 5.86
C ASN A 160 -46.88 -31.65 5.77
N ASN A 161 -45.56 -31.64 5.52
CA ASN A 161 -44.71 -32.83 5.37
C ASN A 161 -45.00 -33.71 4.14
N GLN A 162 -45.84 -33.26 3.20
CA GLN A 162 -46.07 -33.89 1.89
C GLN A 162 -45.23 -33.21 0.80
N PRO A 163 -44.45 -33.96 -0.02
CA PRO A 163 -43.62 -33.36 -1.07
C PRO A 163 -44.48 -32.84 -2.24
N THR A 164 -44.20 -31.62 -2.70
CA THR A 164 -44.89 -30.94 -3.80
C THR A 164 -43.93 -30.70 -4.97
N ILE A 165 -44.43 -30.80 -6.20
CA ILE A 165 -43.67 -30.49 -7.42
C ILE A 165 -43.66 -28.98 -7.65
N VAL A 166 -42.48 -28.42 -7.93
CA VAL A 166 -42.28 -27.02 -8.33
C VAL A 166 -42.15 -26.97 -9.86
N GLY A 167 -42.83 -26.03 -10.52
CA GLY A 167 -42.73 -25.77 -11.95
C GLY A 167 -41.44 -25.03 -12.34
N GLU A 168 -41.12 -25.00 -13.64
CA GLU A 168 -39.94 -24.26 -14.15
C GLU A 168 -40.01 -22.74 -13.88
N ASP A 169 -41.21 -22.21 -13.66
CA ASP A 169 -41.49 -20.82 -13.29
C ASP A 169 -41.35 -20.53 -11.78
N GLY A 170 -41.07 -21.57 -10.98
CA GLY A 170 -40.96 -21.54 -9.53
C GLY A 170 -42.30 -21.66 -8.79
N ILE A 171 -43.42 -21.82 -9.49
CA ILE A 171 -44.75 -21.96 -8.86
C ILE A 171 -44.93 -23.39 -8.37
N PHE A 172 -45.51 -23.54 -7.18
CA PHE A 172 -45.98 -24.82 -6.67
C PHE A 172 -47.44 -24.72 -6.27
N GLU A 173 -48.17 -25.82 -6.46
CA GLU A 173 -49.59 -25.94 -6.17
C GLU A 173 -49.89 -27.39 -5.74
N THR A 174 -50.56 -27.56 -4.61
CA THR A 174 -51.01 -28.87 -4.11
C THR A 174 -52.32 -28.72 -3.36
N GLU A 175 -53.16 -29.75 -3.36
CA GLU A 175 -54.25 -29.88 -2.41
C GLU A 175 -53.74 -30.62 -1.15
N ILE A 176 -54.13 -30.15 0.03
CA ILE A 176 -53.95 -30.86 1.30
C ILE A 176 -55.32 -31.12 1.95
N GLU A 177 -55.42 -32.22 2.69
CA GLU A 177 -56.60 -32.52 3.50
C GLU A 177 -56.53 -31.80 4.86
N ILE A 178 -57.66 -31.23 5.27
CA ILE A 178 -57.83 -30.34 6.42
C ILE A 178 -58.86 -30.96 7.37
N PHE A 179 -58.53 -30.98 8.65
CA PHE A 179 -59.40 -31.49 9.73
C PHE A 179 -59.61 -30.39 10.77
N GLU A 180 -60.58 -30.53 11.67
CA GLU A 180 -60.92 -29.53 12.70
C GLU A 180 -59.73 -29.13 13.61
N GLY A 181 -58.66 -29.94 13.67
CA GLY A 181 -57.42 -29.63 14.39
C GLY A 181 -56.30 -28.96 13.58
N THR A 182 -56.46 -28.77 12.26
CA THR A 182 -55.42 -28.24 11.36
C THR A 182 -55.40 -26.70 11.41
N GLY A 183 -54.93 -26.13 12.52
CA GLY A 183 -54.85 -24.67 12.71
C GLY A 183 -53.69 -23.95 12.01
N GLU A 184 -52.76 -24.69 11.39
CA GLU A 184 -51.68 -24.10 10.57
C GLU A 184 -51.30 -24.96 9.37
N VAL A 185 -50.79 -24.29 8.34
CA VAL A 185 -50.17 -24.88 7.14
C VAL A 185 -48.70 -24.53 7.13
N VAL A 186 -47.84 -25.53 7.27
CA VAL A 186 -46.38 -25.38 7.28
C VAL A 186 -45.82 -25.73 5.91
N VAL A 187 -45.19 -24.75 5.27
CA VAL A 187 -44.51 -24.90 3.98
C VAL A 187 -42.99 -24.79 4.19
N ILE A 188 -42.25 -25.79 3.73
CA ILE A 188 -40.79 -25.87 3.81
C ILE A 188 -40.23 -25.95 2.40
N ALA A 189 -39.45 -24.95 1.98
CA ALA A 189 -38.69 -24.98 0.74
C ALA A 189 -37.24 -25.37 1.04
N LYS A 190 -36.71 -26.39 0.35
CA LYS A 190 -35.37 -26.95 0.54
C LYS A 190 -34.57 -26.90 -0.75
N SER A 191 -33.49 -26.13 -0.75
CA SER A 191 -32.53 -26.05 -1.86
C SER A 191 -31.70 -27.34 -2.02
N ARG A 192 -31.12 -27.54 -3.21
CA ARG A 192 -30.13 -28.60 -3.49
C ARG A 192 -28.93 -28.62 -2.53
N SER A 193 -28.56 -27.48 -1.94
CA SER A 193 -27.47 -27.37 -0.97
C SER A 193 -27.88 -27.73 0.47
N GLY A 194 -29.13 -28.15 0.68
CA GLY A 194 -29.69 -28.52 1.97
C GLY A 194 -30.07 -27.34 2.86
N LYS A 195 -30.10 -26.12 2.31
CA LYS A 195 -30.61 -24.92 3.01
C LYS A 195 -32.12 -24.86 2.88
N GLU A 196 -32.78 -24.51 3.98
CA GLU A 196 -34.24 -24.57 4.13
C GLU A 196 -34.80 -23.20 4.52
N THR A 197 -35.98 -22.89 4.00
CA THR A 197 -36.83 -21.77 4.41
C THR A 197 -38.18 -22.35 4.82
N THR A 198 -38.64 -22.04 6.04
CA THR A 198 -39.92 -22.50 6.57
C THR A 198 -40.85 -21.32 6.79
N LEU A 199 -42.09 -21.44 6.31
CA LEU A 199 -43.16 -20.48 6.50
C LEU A 199 -44.39 -21.21 7.03
N SER A 200 -44.95 -20.75 8.15
CA SER A 200 -46.26 -21.20 8.64
C SER A 200 -47.31 -20.13 8.33
N ARG A 201 -48.50 -20.58 7.92
CA ARG A 201 -49.72 -19.78 7.75
C ARG A 201 -50.78 -20.33 8.69
N LYS A 202 -51.32 -19.49 9.58
CA LYS A 202 -52.49 -19.88 10.37
C LYS A 202 -53.74 -19.86 9.50
N ILE A 203 -54.65 -20.79 9.75
CA ILE A 203 -55.96 -20.88 9.11
C ILE A 203 -57.04 -21.13 10.15
N ASP A 204 -58.22 -20.56 9.93
CA ASP A 204 -59.39 -20.78 10.78
C ASP A 204 -60.30 -21.82 10.10
N VAL A 205 -60.47 -22.98 10.74
CA VAL A 205 -61.16 -24.13 10.15
C VAL A 205 -62.62 -24.15 10.58
N GLU A 206 -63.54 -23.97 9.63
CA GLU A 206 -65.00 -23.99 9.82
C GLU A 206 -65.63 -25.08 8.94
N LEU A 207 -65.26 -26.34 9.17
CA LEU A 207 -65.84 -27.48 8.45
C LEU A 207 -67.31 -27.67 8.83
N GLU A 208 -68.20 -27.78 7.84
CA GLU A 208 -69.58 -28.18 8.10
C GLU A 208 -69.61 -29.65 8.57
N SER A 209 -69.86 -29.85 9.87
CA SER A 209 -70.05 -31.17 10.46
C SER A 209 -71.20 -31.91 9.75
N THR A 210 -70.85 -32.85 8.88
CA THR A 210 -71.82 -33.75 8.24
C THR A 210 -72.34 -34.69 9.32
N ARG A 211 -73.49 -34.32 9.87
CA ARG A 211 -74.27 -35.14 10.80
C ARG A 211 -75.03 -36.22 10.04
N ASP A 212 -74.53 -37.45 10.12
CA ASP A 212 -75.30 -38.69 9.97
C ASP A 212 -75.52 -39.34 11.35
#